data_AF-A0AAD0Q469-F1
#
_entry.id   AF-A0AAD0Q469-F1
#
_cell.length_a   1.000
_cell.length_b   1.000
_cell.length_c   1.000
_cell.angle_alpha   90.00
_cell.angle_beta   90.00
_cell.angle_gamma   90.00
#
_symmetry.space_group_name_H-M   'P 1'
#
loop_
_entity.id
_entity.type
_entity.pdbx_description
1 polymer ?
#
loop_
_entity_poly.entity_id
_entity_poly.type
_entity_poly.pdbx_seq_one_letter_code
_entity_poly.pdbx_strand_id
1 'polypeptide(L)'
;MAYLFLFGCFLLLGLAGSLAARTGYRGRVCDRPTGYEVPAKVRSDPALRQRANDLVAFWCTGAAILGLAPLVPLGTVVLSGGGRSVSTSGLAAFAAYALVIAVVGGYPFEKIRQLGASAKG
;
A
#
# COMPACT_ATOMS: atom_id res chain seq x y z
N MET A 1 -6.98 8.74 22.93
CA MET A 1 -6.79 7.32 22.52
C MET A 1 -7.08 7.07 21.04
N ALA A 2 -8.26 7.41 20.50
CA ALA A 2 -8.59 7.16 19.09
C ALA A 2 -7.61 7.77 18.07
N TYR A 3 -7.13 9.00 18.30
CA TYR A 3 -6.12 9.64 17.43
C TYR A 3 -4.78 8.90 17.38
N LEU A 4 -4.33 8.34 18.50
CA LEU A 4 -3.11 7.51 18.55
C LEU A 4 -3.29 6.21 17.76
N PHE A 5 -4.46 5.58 17.90
CA PHE A 5 -4.80 4.39 17.13
C PHE A 5 -4.83 4.67 15.62
N LEU A 6 -5.51 5.74 15.20
CA LEU A 6 -5.54 6.17 13.79
C LEU A 6 -4.14 6.50 13.28
N PHE A 7 -3.36 7.27 14.05
CA PHE A 7 -1.97 7.59 13.71
C PHE A 7 -1.15 6.32 13.50
N GLY A 8 -1.25 5.35 14.41
CA GLY A 8 -0.57 4.05 14.28
C GLY A 8 -0.99 3.29 13.02
N CYS A 9 -2.29 3.23 12.72
CA CYS A 9 -2.79 2.56 11.52
C CYS A 9 -2.27 3.18 10.23
N PHE A 10 -2.34 4.51 10.11
CA PHE A 10 -1.84 5.24 8.94
C PHE A 10 -0.32 5.14 8.80
N LEU A 11 0.41 5.13 9.93
CA LEU A 11 1.84 4.92 9.94
C LEU A 11 2.20 3.52 9.42
N LEU A 12 1.51 2.49 9.89
CA LEU A 12 1.70 1.11 9.42
C LEU A 12 1.38 0.97 7.92
N LEU A 13 0.28 1.58 7.44
CA LEU A 13 -0.05 1.61 6.02
C LEU A 13 1.02 2.31 5.19
N GLY A 14 1.50 3.47 5.64
CA GLY A 14 2.56 4.22 4.99
C GLY A 14 3.88 3.43 4.93
N LEU A 15 4.26 2.79 6.03
CA LEU A 15 5.46 1.95 6.11
C LEU A 15 5.34 0.69 5.23
N ALA A 16 4.20 0.01 5.26
CA ALA A 16 3.95 -1.15 4.41
C ALA A 16 4.02 -0.78 2.92
N GLY A 17 3.37 0.31 2.51
CA GLY A 17 3.46 0.85 1.14
C GLY A 17 4.89 1.21 0.76
N SER A 18 5.64 1.86 1.66
CA SER A 18 7.04 2.25 1.42
C SER A 18 7.95 1.03 1.25
N LEU A 19 7.77 0.00 2.07
CA LEU A 19 8.51 -1.26 1.97
C LEU A 19 8.19 -1.98 0.67
N ALA A 20 6.91 -2.06 0.29
CA ALA A 20 6.48 -2.67 -0.97
C ALA A 20 7.03 -1.89 -2.18
N ALA A 21 6.96 -0.56 -2.17
CA ALA A 21 7.55 0.28 -3.21
C ALA A 21 9.06 0.05 -3.32
N ARG A 22 9.76 -0.01 -2.18
CA ARG A 22 11.20 -0.31 -2.14
C ARG A 22 11.52 -1.70 -2.71
N THR A 23 10.66 -2.69 -2.50
CA THR A 23 10.83 -4.01 -3.15
C THR A 23 10.62 -3.94 -4.66
N GLY A 24 9.66 -3.14 -5.14
CA GLY A 24 9.45 -2.80 -6.55
C GLY A 24 10.70 -2.17 -7.17
N TYR A 25 11.20 -1.08 -6.60
CA TYR A 25 12.41 -0.39 -7.09
C TYR A 25 13.66 -1.26 -7.07
N ARG A 26 13.74 -2.23 -6.15
CA ARG A 26 14.84 -3.21 -6.10
C ARG A 26 14.72 -4.34 -7.10
N GLY A 27 13.62 -4.43 -7.84
CA GLY A 27 13.39 -5.47 -8.83
C GLY A 27 13.01 -6.83 -8.24
N ARG A 28 12.71 -6.91 -6.93
CA ARG A 28 12.60 -8.16 -6.16
C ARG A 28 11.17 -8.63 -5.92
N VAL A 29 10.17 -8.02 -6.57
CA VAL A 29 8.75 -8.37 -6.37
C VAL A 29 8.48 -9.83 -6.75
N CYS A 30 9.14 -10.32 -7.80
CA CYS A 30 8.94 -11.69 -8.31
C CYS A 30 9.91 -12.73 -7.69
N ASP A 31 10.86 -12.30 -6.86
CA ASP A 31 11.92 -13.16 -6.33
C ASP A 31 11.53 -13.84 -5.01
N ARG A 32 10.52 -13.31 -4.31
CA ARG A 32 10.10 -13.82 -3.00
C ARG A 32 8.80 -14.62 -3.11
N PRO A 33 8.65 -15.71 -2.33
CA PRO A 33 7.35 -16.28 -1.99
C PRO A 33 6.66 -15.36 -0.97
N THR A 34 6.41 -14.10 -1.32
CA THR A 34 5.77 -13.11 -0.46
C THR A 34 4.26 -13.25 -0.54
N GLY A 35 3.71 -14.33 0.02
CA GLY A 35 2.27 -14.51 0.30
C GLY A 35 1.31 -14.40 -0.90
N TYR A 36 1.83 -14.19 -2.12
CA TYR A 36 1.10 -13.95 -3.35
C TYR A 36 1.75 -14.75 -4.47
N GLU A 37 0.94 -15.45 -5.25
CA GLU A 37 1.40 -16.35 -6.30
C GLU A 37 1.73 -15.56 -7.57
N VAL A 38 3.02 -15.43 -7.89
CA VAL A 38 3.49 -14.80 -9.13
C VAL A 38 3.47 -15.84 -10.25
N PRO A 39 2.75 -15.61 -11.36
CA PRO A 39 2.70 -16.55 -12.47
C PRO A 39 4.09 -16.88 -13.01
N ALA A 40 4.37 -18.17 -13.26
CA ALA A 40 5.70 -18.64 -13.68
C ALA A 40 6.25 -17.90 -14.92
N LYS A 41 5.37 -17.52 -15.87
CA LYS A 41 5.74 -16.73 -17.06
C LYS A 41 6.22 -15.32 -16.72
N VAL A 42 5.60 -14.64 -15.75
CA VAL A 42 6.01 -13.31 -15.30
C VAL A 42 7.36 -13.38 -14.58
N ARG A 43 7.65 -14.53 -13.94
CA ARG A 43 8.94 -14.79 -13.29
C ARG A 43 10.05 -15.11 -14.30
N SER A 44 9.74 -15.81 -15.39
CA SER A 44 10.71 -16.22 -16.41
C SER A 44 11.02 -15.14 -17.44
N ASP A 45 10.04 -14.28 -17.77
CA ASP A 45 10.22 -13.22 -18.76
C ASP A 45 10.77 -11.93 -18.10
N PRO A 46 11.99 -11.48 -18.44
CA PRO A 46 12.60 -10.30 -17.84
C PRO A 46 11.81 -9.00 -18.11
N ALA A 47 11.13 -8.88 -19.26
CA ALA A 47 10.34 -7.70 -19.59
C ALA A 47 9.04 -7.64 -18.77
N LEU A 48 8.37 -8.78 -18.58
CA LEU A 48 7.18 -8.86 -17.73
C LEU A 48 7.53 -8.67 -16.25
N ARG A 49 8.68 -9.19 -15.81
CA ARG A 49 9.20 -8.98 -14.46
C ARG A 49 9.47 -7.50 -14.19
N GLN A 50 10.06 -6.78 -15.15
CA GLN A 50 10.32 -5.35 -15.00
C GLN A 50 9.01 -4.55 -14.91
N ARG A 51 8.03 -4.83 -15.76
CA ARG A 51 6.70 -4.20 -15.67
C ARG A 51 6.00 -4.47 -14.33
N ALA A 52 6.10 -5.69 -13.80
CA ALA A 52 5.54 -6.03 -12.50
C ALA A 52 6.20 -5.23 -11.36
N ASN A 53 7.53 -5.09 -11.40
CA ASN A 53 8.28 -4.28 -10.45
C ASN A 53 7.90 -2.79 -10.52
N ASP A 54 7.78 -2.23 -11.73
CA ASP A 54 7.41 -0.82 -11.93
C ASP A 54 5.98 -0.52 -11.46
N LEU A 55 5.04 -1.44 -11.73
CA LEU A 55 3.67 -1.35 -11.23
C LEU A 55 3.62 -1.31 -9.71
N VAL A 56 4.30 -2.25 -9.04
CA VAL A 56 4.35 -2.26 -7.57
C VAL A 56 5.05 -1.02 -7.04
N ALA A 57 6.15 -0.59 -7.64
CA ALA A 57 6.88 0.61 -7.24
C ALA A 57 5.98 1.86 -7.29
N PHE A 58 5.28 2.08 -8.41
CA PHE A 58 4.43 3.25 -8.59
C PHE A 58 3.22 3.25 -7.65
N TRP A 59 2.44 2.15 -7.66
CA TRP A 59 1.19 2.08 -6.89
C TRP A 59 1.44 2.02 -5.38
N CYS A 60 2.47 1.31 -4.92
CA CYS A 60 2.80 1.27 -3.51
C CYS A 60 3.43 2.58 -3.02
N THR A 61 4.12 3.34 -3.89
CA THR A 61 4.56 4.72 -3.56
C THR A 61 3.36 5.63 -3.38
N GLY A 62 2.38 5.56 -4.27
CA GLY A 62 1.11 6.29 -4.10
C GLY A 62 0.39 5.92 -2.81
N ALA A 63 0.26 4.62 -2.51
CA ALA A 63 -0.32 4.15 -1.25
C ALA A 63 0.48 4.62 -0.02
N ALA A 64 1.81 4.67 -0.10
CA ALA A 64 2.66 5.18 0.98
C ALA A 64 2.41 6.66 1.24
N ILE A 65 2.37 7.49 0.19
CA ILE A 65 2.10 8.92 0.30
C ILE A 65 0.73 9.17 0.92
N LEU A 66 -0.30 8.46 0.44
CA LEU A 66 -1.66 8.55 0.98
C LEU A 66 -1.73 8.06 2.44
N GLY A 67 -0.96 7.03 2.80
CA GLY A 67 -0.87 6.56 4.19
C GLY A 67 -0.17 7.54 5.13
N LEU A 68 0.84 8.28 4.64
CA LEU A 68 1.60 9.24 5.45
C LEU A 68 0.93 10.62 5.55
N ALA A 69 0.13 11.03 4.56
CA ALA A 69 -0.49 12.36 4.54
C ALA A 69 -1.35 12.67 5.79
N PRO A 70 -2.19 11.75 6.32
CA PRO A 70 -2.95 11.97 7.54
C PRO A 70 -2.10 12.11 8.81
N LEU A 71 -0.83 11.65 8.79
CA LEU A 71 0.02 11.68 9.98
C LEU A 71 0.35 13.09 10.44
N VAL A 72 0.41 14.06 9.53
CA VAL A 72 0.69 15.46 9.90
C VAL A 72 -0.41 16.02 10.79
N PRO A 73 -1.69 16.08 10.36
CA PRO A 73 -2.75 16.59 11.22
C PRO A 73 -3.04 15.69 12.43
N LEU A 74 -2.96 14.35 12.29
CA LEU A 74 -3.14 13.43 13.41
C LEU A 74 -2.04 13.62 14.47
N GLY A 75 -0.78 13.78 14.03
CA GLY A 75 0.37 14.00 14.88
C GLY A 75 0.27 15.33 15.65
N THR A 76 -0.17 16.40 15.00
CA THR A 76 -0.45 17.67 15.67
C THR A 76 -1.45 17.50 16.80
N VAL A 77 -2.57 16.80 16.56
CA VAL A 77 -3.61 16.57 17.59
C VAL A 77 -3.09 15.71 18.74
N VAL A 78 -2.26 14.71 18.45
CA VAL A 78 -1.61 13.86 19.47
C VAL A 78 -0.66 14.68 20.34
N LEU A 79 0.19 15.52 19.73
CA LEU A 79 1.15 16.37 20.43
C LEU A 79 0.49 17.48 21.26
N SER A 80 -0.70 17.96 20.86
CA SER A 80 -1.51 18.92 21.63
C SER A 80 -2.24 18.30 22.83
N GLY A 81 -1.87 17.09 23.26
CA GLY A 81 -2.46 16.44 24.44
C GLY A 81 -3.77 15.69 24.17
N GLY A 82 -4.18 15.52 22.91
CA GLY A 82 -5.25 14.59 22.53
C GLY A 82 -6.65 14.92 23.08
N GLY A 83 -6.89 16.16 23.51
CA GLY A 83 -8.18 16.60 24.07
C GLY A 83 -9.35 16.66 23.08
N ARG A 84 -9.10 16.40 21.79
CA ARG A 84 -10.16 16.24 20.78
C ARG A 84 -10.67 14.79 20.77
N SER A 85 -11.99 14.64 20.71
CA SER A 85 -12.64 13.37 20.42
C SER A 85 -12.88 13.25 18.90
N VAL A 86 -12.74 12.04 18.37
CA VAL A 86 -13.14 11.74 16.98
C VAL A 86 -14.62 11.38 17.00
N SER A 87 -15.45 12.06 16.22
CA SER A 87 -16.85 11.66 16.04
C SER A 87 -16.95 10.33 15.31
N THR A 88 -18.06 9.60 15.47
CA THR A 88 -18.31 8.35 14.74
C THR A 88 -18.25 8.56 13.23
N SER A 89 -18.75 9.69 12.72
CA SER A 89 -18.64 10.07 11.31
C SER A 89 -17.20 10.30 10.86
N GLY A 90 -16.38 10.94 11.70
CA GLY A 90 -14.95 11.12 11.42
C GLY A 90 -14.21 9.78 11.36
N LEU A 91 -14.55 8.84 12.26
CA LEU A 91 -13.98 7.50 12.26
C LEU A 91 -14.34 6.73 10.98
N ALA A 92 -15.60 6.81 10.55
CA ALA A 92 -16.06 6.20 9.31
C ALA A 92 -15.32 6.78 8.08
N ALA A 93 -15.09 8.09 8.05
CA ALA A 93 -14.32 8.73 6.98
C ALA A 93 -12.87 8.24 6.93
N PHE A 94 -12.19 8.11 8.08
CA PHE A 94 -10.84 7.55 8.14
C PHE A 94 -10.80 6.08 7.71
N ALA A 95 -11.80 5.27 8.08
CA ALA A 95 -11.90 3.89 7.65
C ALA A 95 -12.10 3.76 6.14
N ALA A 96 -12.98 4.57 5.55
CA ALA A 96 -13.19 4.62 4.11
C ALA A 96 -11.90 5.05 3.38
N TYR A 97 -11.20 6.04 3.91
CA TYR A 97 -9.92 6.49 3.36
C TYR A 97 -8.83 5.39 3.42
N ALA A 98 -8.71 4.70 4.55
CA ALA A 98 -7.80 3.56 4.71
C ALA A 98 -8.13 2.41 3.72
N LEU A 99 -9.43 2.17 3.47
CA LEU A 99 -9.87 1.19 2.47
C LEU A 99 -9.40 1.57 1.06
N VAL A 100 -9.50 2.86 0.68
CA VAL A 100 -8.99 3.34 -0.61
C VAL A 100 -7.49 3.10 -0.73
N ILE A 101 -6.72 3.38 0.31
CA ILE A 101 -5.27 3.12 0.32
C ILE A 101 -4.98 1.63 0.12
N ALA A 102 -5.73 0.75 0.79
CA ALA A 102 -5.58 -0.69 0.64
C ALA A 102 -5.87 -1.16 -0.79
N VAL A 103 -6.92 -0.61 -1.44
CA VAL A 103 -7.24 -0.90 -2.84
C VAL A 103 -6.13 -0.42 -3.77
N VAL A 104 -5.61 0.79 -3.59
CA VAL A 104 -4.51 1.36 -4.38
C VAL A 104 -3.24 0.51 -4.24
N GLY A 105 -2.89 0.08 -3.02
CA GLY A 105 -1.74 -0.79 -2.78
C GLY A 105 -1.92 -2.22 -3.30
N GLY A 106 -3.16 -2.72 -3.34
CA GLY A 106 -3.52 -4.06 -3.83
C GLY A 106 -3.62 -4.16 -5.35
N TYR A 107 -4.00 -3.06 -6.03
CA TYR A 107 -4.18 -2.99 -7.48
C TYR A 107 -3.01 -3.58 -8.33
N PRO A 108 -1.72 -3.27 -8.05
CA PRO A 108 -0.63 -3.82 -8.86
C PRO A 108 -0.55 -5.35 -8.79
N PHE A 109 -0.88 -5.96 -7.65
CA PHE A 109 -0.86 -7.42 -7.49
C PHE A 109 -1.92 -8.08 -8.36
N GLU A 110 -3.15 -7.56 -8.33
CA GLU A 110 -4.23 -8.05 -9.19
C GLU A 110 -3.87 -7.93 -10.68
N LYS A 111 -3.25 -6.81 -11.07
CA LYS A 111 -2.73 -6.63 -12.44
C LYS A 111 -1.66 -7.67 -12.81
N ILE A 112 -0.75 -8.00 -11.90
CA ILE A 112 0.27 -9.04 -12.11
C ILE A 112 -0.38 -10.42 -12.31
N ARG A 113 -1.48 -10.73 -11.59
CA ARG A 113 -2.26 -11.97 -11.81
C ARG A 113 -2.79 -12.04 -13.23
N GLN A 114 -3.41 -10.95 -13.68
CA GLN A 114 -4.02 -10.85 -15.00
C GLN A 114 -2.98 -10.96 -16.11
N LEU A 115 -1.79 -10.36 -15.94
CA LEU A 115 -0.69 -10.47 -16.90
C LEU A 115 -0.25 -11.93 -17.14
N GLY A 116 -0.23 -12.76 -16.09
CA GLY A 116 0.06 -14.18 -16.25
C GLY A 116 -1.07 -15.01 -16.84
N ALA A 117 -2.32 -14.56 -16.67
CA ALA A 117 -3.50 -15.23 -17.22
C ALA A 117 -3.67 -14.95 -18.72
N SER A 118 -3.49 -13.70 -19.17
CA SER A 118 -3.60 -13.32 -20.58
C SER A 118 -2.51 -13.95 -21.45
N ALA A 119 -1.34 -14.25 -20.90
CA ALA A 119 -0.27 -14.93 -21.63
C ALA A 119 -0.52 -16.45 -21.83
N LYS A 120 -1.67 -17.00 -21.42
CA LYS A 120 -2.09 -18.39 -21.68
C LYS A 120 -2.91 -18.55 -22.96
N GLY A 121 -3.38 -17.46 -23.58
CA GLY A 121 -3.98 -17.46 -24.92
C GLY A 121 -2.91 -17.28 -25.98
#